data_AF-A0A6J5JYF6-F1
#
_entry.id   AF-A0A6J5JYF6-F1
#
_cell.length_a   1.000
_cell.length_b   1.000
_cell.length_c   1.000
_cell.angle_alpha   90.00
_cell.angle_beta   90.00
_cell.angle_gamma   90.00
#
_symmetry.space_group_name_H-M   'P 1'
#
loop_
_entity.id
_entity.type
_entity.pdbx_description
1 polymer ?
#
loop_
_entity_poly.entity_id
_entity_poly.type
_entity_poly.pdbx_seq_one_letter_code
_entity_poly.pdbx_strand_id
1 'polypeptide(L)'
;MSRLAEHLARNEASELTSLLGSSTIELLGKVGPEATSPAGLAYFIVSVHGERGTLRRRDIRGLLLSKLNKSEATELCHLLQLPVISPLQTLNGMDFGTAPGSLELLERWYGVPSDDIAVPLQAFEGSHKAVASHKLHAHQLNAYRELRRAIARPPCSVLVHMPFGAGKLRLVATAALDLYRSEADHRSIVWLAPGAAMCEEAFLELHEVWRQLGSRDATILRLYGDHPARDLDKLGGAIAVVDILRLSKDDPALMDLGSVTSVAVLADAESLTHPVGAEIRQCPTDS
;
A
#
# COMPACT_ATOMS: atom_id res chain seq x y z
N MET A 1 -20.20 30.00 18.48
CA MET A 1 -20.66 29.54 17.15
C MET A 1 -19.46 28.99 16.41
N SER A 2 -19.62 28.01 15.52
CA SER A 2 -18.49 27.55 14.70
C SER A 2 -18.12 28.61 13.66
N ARG A 3 -16.86 28.65 13.24
CA ARG A 3 -16.36 29.58 12.19
C ARG A 3 -17.18 29.46 10.90
N LEU A 4 -17.70 28.27 10.61
CA LEU A 4 -18.60 28.00 9.49
C LEU A 4 -19.91 28.78 9.61
N ALA A 5 -20.56 28.75 10.76
CA ALA A 5 -21.81 29.46 10.98
C ALA A 5 -21.60 30.99 10.89
N GLU A 6 -20.46 31.50 11.38
CA GLU A 6 -20.12 32.92 11.28
C GLU A 6 -19.91 33.37 9.83
N HIS A 7 -19.19 32.57 9.02
CA HIS A 7 -18.99 32.89 7.60
C HIS A 7 -20.27 32.74 6.78
N LEU A 8 -21.11 31.74 7.08
CA LEU A 8 -22.42 31.61 6.44
C LEU A 8 -23.35 32.77 6.78
N ALA A 9 -23.33 33.27 8.02
CA ALA A 9 -24.14 34.41 8.45
C ALA A 9 -23.81 35.73 7.73
N ARG A 10 -22.70 35.80 6.97
CA ARG A 10 -22.38 36.94 6.10
C ARG A 10 -23.21 36.98 4.81
N ASN A 11 -23.96 35.92 4.51
CA ASN A 11 -24.86 35.84 3.36
C ASN A 11 -26.23 36.45 3.72
N GLU A 12 -26.96 36.86 2.69
CA GLU A 12 -28.32 37.37 2.87
C GLU A 12 -29.27 36.25 3.31
N ALA A 13 -30.30 36.58 4.09
CA ALA A 13 -31.26 35.59 4.56
C ALA A 13 -31.94 34.86 3.38
N SER A 14 -32.16 35.53 2.25
CA SER A 14 -32.72 34.92 1.03
C SER A 14 -31.82 33.81 0.46
N GLU A 15 -30.50 34.03 0.41
CA GLU A 15 -29.52 33.04 -0.06
C GLU A 15 -29.52 31.81 0.86
N LEU A 16 -29.55 32.00 2.17
CA LEU A 16 -29.59 30.91 3.15
C LEU A 16 -30.93 30.17 3.14
N THR A 17 -32.05 30.87 2.96
CA THR A 17 -33.36 30.22 2.83
C THR A 17 -33.44 29.34 1.60
N SER A 18 -32.75 29.65 0.50
CA SER A 18 -32.75 28.80 -0.70
C SER A 18 -32.13 27.41 -0.48
N LEU A 19 -31.26 27.28 0.53
CA LEU A 19 -30.64 26.01 0.93
C LEU A 19 -31.58 25.16 1.79
N LEU A 20 -32.64 25.77 2.33
CA LEU A 20 -33.62 25.17 3.23
C LEU A 20 -34.96 25.00 2.49
N GLY A 21 -35.65 23.88 2.72
CA GLY A 21 -36.96 23.66 2.12
C GLY A 21 -38.01 24.66 2.64
N SER A 22 -39.04 24.93 1.84
CA SER A 22 -40.16 25.84 2.22
C SER A 22 -40.84 25.41 3.52
N SER A 23 -40.99 24.11 3.75
CA SER A 23 -41.53 23.54 5.00
C SER A 23 -40.64 23.80 6.21
N THR A 24 -39.31 23.78 6.05
CA THR A 24 -38.34 24.06 7.12
C THR A 24 -38.37 25.54 7.52
N ILE A 25 -38.49 26.43 6.55
CA ILE A 25 -38.59 27.87 6.78
C ILE A 25 -39.89 28.21 7.53
N GLU A 26 -41.01 27.59 7.16
CA GLU A 26 -42.28 27.78 7.86
C GLU A 26 -42.20 27.38 9.33
N LEU A 27 -41.51 26.27 9.62
CA LEU A 27 -41.27 25.81 10.99
C LEU A 27 -40.36 26.76 11.77
N LEU A 28 -39.26 27.23 11.17
CA LEU A 28 -38.36 28.20 11.80
C LEU A 28 -39.07 29.53 12.09
N GLY A 29 -39.95 29.97 11.19
CA GLY A 29 -40.78 31.16 11.40
C GLY A 29 -41.70 31.07 12.62
N LYS A 30 -42.13 29.86 13.00
CA LYS A 30 -42.93 29.63 14.21
C LYS A 30 -42.11 29.63 15.51
N VAL A 31 -40.79 29.39 15.42
CA VAL A 31 -39.86 29.43 16.57
C VAL A 31 -39.58 30.88 16.99
N GLY A 32 -39.47 31.80 16.03
CA GLY A 32 -39.32 33.22 16.30
C GLY A 32 -38.44 33.95 15.27
N PRO A 33 -38.38 35.29 15.31
CA PRO A 33 -37.65 36.10 14.33
C PRO A 33 -36.12 35.91 14.41
N GLU A 34 -35.58 35.49 15.55
CA GLU A 34 -34.15 35.18 15.67
C GLU A 34 -33.76 33.94 14.86
N ALA A 35 -34.68 32.97 14.72
CA ALA A 35 -34.44 31.74 13.97
C ALA A 35 -34.43 31.96 12.44
N THR A 36 -35.07 33.03 11.96
CA THR A 36 -35.08 33.44 10.55
C THR A 36 -34.04 34.51 10.22
N SER A 37 -33.27 34.96 11.21
CA SER A 37 -32.11 35.85 11.00
C SER A 37 -30.98 35.11 10.24
N PRO A 38 -30.09 35.81 9.53
CA PRO A 38 -28.94 35.18 8.87
C PRO A 38 -28.09 34.32 9.82
N ALA A 39 -27.90 34.77 11.06
CA ALA A 39 -27.17 34.03 12.09
C ALA A 39 -27.91 32.76 12.52
N GLY A 40 -29.22 32.85 12.71
CA GLY A 40 -30.08 31.70 13.07
C GLY A 40 -30.12 30.65 11.95
N LEU A 41 -30.31 31.10 10.70
CA LEU A 41 -30.31 30.23 9.52
C LEU A 41 -28.96 29.55 9.32
N ALA A 42 -27.85 30.29 9.44
CA ALA A 42 -26.50 29.73 9.34
C ALA A 42 -26.23 28.68 10.42
N TYR A 43 -26.60 28.95 11.67
CA TYR A 43 -26.48 28.00 12.77
C TYR A 43 -27.29 26.73 12.49
N PHE A 44 -28.52 26.88 12.01
CA PHE A 44 -29.39 25.75 11.68
C PHE A 44 -28.84 24.91 10.53
N ILE A 45 -28.38 25.54 9.45
CA ILE A 45 -27.77 24.85 8.29
C ILE A 45 -26.58 23.99 8.73
N VAL A 46 -25.67 24.55 9.55
CA VAL A 46 -24.51 23.81 10.06
C VAL A 46 -24.94 22.69 11.01
N SER A 47 -25.96 22.91 11.83
CA SER A 47 -26.48 21.91 12.78
C SER A 47 -27.13 20.72 12.06
N VAL A 48 -27.86 20.96 10.97
CA VAL A 48 -28.55 19.91 10.20
C VAL A 48 -27.57 19.08 9.37
N HIS A 49 -26.61 19.74 8.72
CA HIS A 49 -25.66 19.05 7.83
C HIS A 49 -24.40 18.56 8.55
N GLY A 50 -24.15 19.03 9.77
CA GLY A 50 -22.85 18.92 10.41
C GLY A 50 -21.79 19.76 9.71
N GLU A 51 -20.66 20.03 10.39
CA GLU A 51 -19.60 20.88 9.86
C GLU A 51 -18.97 20.30 8.58
N ARG A 52 -18.72 18.99 8.54
CA ARG A 52 -18.21 18.30 7.33
C ARG A 52 -19.22 18.26 6.20
N GLY A 53 -20.49 17.96 6.50
CA GLY A 53 -21.53 17.90 5.47
C GLY A 53 -21.76 19.26 4.82
N THR A 54 -21.66 20.33 5.62
CA THR A 54 -21.70 21.74 5.16
C THR A 54 -20.60 22.02 4.12
N LEU A 55 -19.36 21.57 4.37
CA LEU A 55 -18.23 21.79 3.46
C LEU A 55 -18.23 20.87 2.22
N ARG A 56 -18.83 19.68 2.32
CA ARG A 56 -18.97 18.73 1.20
C ARG A 56 -20.00 19.19 0.17
N ARG A 57 -21.05 19.88 0.59
CA ARG A 57 -22.11 20.37 -0.29
C ARG A 57 -21.62 21.56 -1.11
N ARG A 58 -21.63 21.42 -2.45
CA ARG A 58 -21.06 22.40 -3.39
C ARG A 58 -21.76 23.76 -3.33
N ASP A 59 -23.08 23.75 -3.18
CA ASP A 59 -23.93 24.94 -3.04
C ASP A 59 -23.55 25.76 -1.80
N ILE A 60 -23.44 25.11 -0.64
CA ILE A 60 -23.07 25.76 0.63
C ILE A 60 -21.60 26.22 0.61
N ARG A 61 -20.69 25.39 0.08
CA ARG A 61 -19.28 25.74 -0.08
C ARG A 61 -19.09 26.97 -0.97
N GLY A 62 -19.87 27.09 -2.05
CA GLY A 62 -19.86 28.27 -2.92
C GLY A 62 -20.18 29.55 -2.16
N LEU A 63 -21.23 29.54 -1.34
CA LEU A 63 -21.60 30.69 -0.51
C LEU A 63 -20.52 31.05 0.50
N LEU A 64 -19.94 30.05 1.18
CA LEU A 64 -18.83 30.22 2.13
C LEU A 64 -17.62 30.91 1.49
N LEU A 65 -17.19 30.45 0.31
CA LEU A 65 -16.01 30.97 -0.39
C LEU A 65 -16.28 32.36 -0.99
N SER A 66 -17.50 32.62 -1.46
CA SER A 66 -17.87 33.88 -2.10
C SER A 66 -17.84 35.10 -1.16
N LYS A 67 -18.00 34.88 0.15
CA LYS A 67 -18.03 35.94 1.19
C LYS A 67 -16.74 36.00 2.02
N LEU A 68 -15.66 35.38 1.54
CA LEU A 68 -14.35 35.51 2.18
C LEU A 68 -13.77 36.91 1.95
N ASN A 69 -13.09 37.42 2.98
CA ASN A 69 -12.38 38.68 2.90
C ASN A 69 -11.09 38.50 2.10
N LYS A 70 -10.48 39.58 1.60
CA LYS A 70 -9.21 39.47 0.84
C LYS A 70 -8.10 38.78 1.63
N SER A 71 -7.99 39.04 2.93
CA SER A 71 -7.00 38.37 3.81
C SER A 71 -7.27 36.87 3.93
N GLU A 72 -8.50 36.50 4.25
CA GLU A 72 -8.93 35.10 4.42
C GLU A 72 -8.76 34.30 3.13
N ALA A 73 -9.15 34.89 1.99
CA ALA A 73 -8.98 34.28 0.68
C ALA A 73 -7.50 34.09 0.32
N THR A 74 -6.64 35.02 0.71
CA THR A 74 -5.18 34.94 0.50
C THR A 74 -4.57 33.83 1.34
N GLU A 75 -4.91 33.77 2.63
CA GLU A 75 -4.48 32.70 3.54
C GLU A 75 -4.88 31.32 3.03
N LEU A 76 -6.14 31.18 2.58
CA LEU A 76 -6.64 29.93 2.03
C LEU A 76 -5.94 29.55 0.72
N CYS A 77 -5.67 30.51 -0.17
CA CYS A 77 -4.88 30.27 -1.38
C CYS A 77 -3.47 29.79 -1.06
N HIS A 78 -2.80 30.39 -0.06
CA HIS A 78 -1.48 29.92 0.38
C HIS A 78 -1.53 28.50 0.94
N LEU A 79 -2.55 28.18 1.74
CA LEU A 79 -2.74 26.84 2.29
C LEU A 79 -2.94 25.79 1.18
N LEU A 80 -3.68 26.15 0.14
CA LEU A 80 -3.98 25.31 -1.02
C LEU A 80 -2.90 25.37 -2.12
N GLN A 81 -1.81 26.10 -1.91
CA GLN A 81 -0.72 26.32 -2.87
C GLN A 81 -1.18 26.88 -4.23
N LEU A 82 -2.15 27.81 -4.19
CA LEU A 82 -2.74 28.43 -5.37
C LEU A 82 -2.18 29.83 -5.65
N PRO A 83 -2.32 30.32 -6.90
CA PRO A 83 -2.00 31.71 -7.25
C PRO A 83 -2.85 32.73 -6.48
N VAL A 84 -2.18 33.73 -5.90
CA VAL A 84 -2.77 34.77 -5.04
C VAL A 84 -3.08 36.06 -5.79
N ILE A 85 -2.98 36.06 -7.13
CA ILE A 85 -3.22 37.26 -7.97
C ILE A 85 -4.68 37.72 -7.84
N SER A 86 -5.62 36.77 -7.90
CA SER A 86 -7.07 37.01 -7.73
C SER A 86 -7.68 35.96 -6.81
N PRO A 87 -7.42 36.00 -5.48
CA PRO A 87 -7.68 34.88 -4.56
C PRO A 87 -9.13 34.37 -4.59
N LEU A 88 -10.12 35.27 -4.60
CA LEU A 88 -11.54 34.90 -4.64
C LEU A 88 -11.94 34.23 -5.97
N GLN A 89 -11.41 34.70 -7.10
CA GLN A 89 -11.68 34.09 -8.39
C GLN A 89 -11.02 32.71 -8.49
N THR A 90 -9.79 32.59 -7.99
CA THR A 90 -9.07 31.31 -7.92
C THR A 90 -9.83 30.28 -7.09
N LEU A 91 -10.34 30.67 -5.92
CA LEU A 91 -11.10 29.79 -5.03
C LEU A 91 -12.46 29.39 -5.63
N ASN A 92 -13.19 30.32 -6.24
CA ASN A 92 -14.48 30.04 -6.88
C ASN A 92 -14.36 29.12 -8.11
N GLY A 93 -13.22 29.15 -8.79
CA GLY A 93 -12.93 28.28 -9.93
C GLY A 93 -12.45 26.86 -9.56
N MET A 94 -12.14 26.61 -8.28
CA MET A 94 -11.64 25.30 -7.85
C MET A 94 -12.76 24.26 -7.72
N ASP A 95 -12.52 23.07 -8.27
CA ASP A 95 -13.32 21.89 -7.95
C ASP A 95 -12.69 21.06 -6.81
N PHE A 96 -13.13 21.33 -5.58
CA PHE A 96 -12.75 20.54 -4.40
C PHE A 96 -13.24 19.08 -4.45
N GLY A 97 -14.07 18.70 -5.42
CA GLY A 97 -14.52 17.33 -5.63
C GLY A 97 -13.50 16.44 -6.36
N THR A 98 -12.62 17.02 -7.19
CA THR A 98 -11.65 16.25 -7.99
C THR A 98 -10.35 15.97 -7.23
N ALA A 99 -10.02 16.78 -6.22
CA ALA A 99 -8.78 16.68 -5.45
C ALA A 99 -9.09 16.50 -3.95
N PRO A 100 -9.15 15.25 -3.42
CA PRO A 100 -9.57 14.99 -2.04
C PRO A 100 -8.73 15.73 -0.99
N GLY A 101 -7.42 15.92 -1.22
CA GLY A 101 -6.55 16.67 -0.31
C GLY A 101 -6.88 18.16 -0.19
N SER A 102 -7.50 18.78 -1.22
CA SER A 102 -7.91 20.19 -1.15
C SER A 102 -9.11 20.41 -0.22
N LEU A 103 -10.03 19.44 -0.17
CA LEU A 103 -11.18 19.48 0.72
C LEU A 103 -10.76 19.29 2.17
N GLU A 104 -9.80 18.41 2.44
CA GLU A 104 -9.24 18.20 3.78
C GLU A 104 -8.55 19.46 4.32
N LEU A 105 -7.78 20.15 3.48
CA LEU A 105 -7.16 21.43 3.83
C LEU A 105 -8.21 22.51 4.13
N LEU A 106 -9.33 22.52 3.41
CA LEU A 106 -10.46 23.42 3.66
C LEU A 106 -11.17 23.08 4.99
N GLU A 107 -11.44 21.81 5.25
CA GLU A 107 -12.00 21.31 6.52
C GLU A 107 -11.12 21.75 7.70
N ARG A 108 -9.80 21.57 7.56
CA ARG A 108 -8.81 22.01 8.56
C ARG A 108 -8.81 23.52 8.76
N TRP A 109 -8.91 24.32 7.70
CA TRP A 109 -8.93 25.78 7.80
C TRP A 109 -10.18 26.30 8.54
N TYR A 110 -11.32 25.63 8.37
CA TYR A 110 -12.55 25.92 9.11
C TYR A 110 -12.58 25.35 10.53
N GLY A 111 -11.54 24.61 10.95
CA GLY A 111 -11.43 24.04 12.29
C GLY A 111 -12.28 22.78 12.48
N VAL A 112 -12.70 22.14 11.40
CA VAL A 112 -13.49 20.90 11.48
C VAL A 112 -12.55 19.76 11.88
N PRO A 113 -12.81 19.06 13.00
CA PRO A 113 -11.93 17.99 13.46
C PRO A 113 -11.86 16.88 12.42
N SER A 114 -10.64 16.47 12.04
CA SER A 114 -10.50 15.24 11.26
C SER A 114 -10.77 14.03 12.16
N ASP A 115 -11.45 13.01 11.63
CA ASP A 115 -11.52 11.70 12.30
C ASP A 115 -10.19 10.94 12.14
N ASP A 116 -9.24 11.53 11.40
CA ASP A 116 -7.85 11.11 11.44
C ASP A 116 -7.35 11.37 12.87
N ILE A 117 -7.10 10.27 13.57
CA ILE A 117 -6.19 10.21 14.71
C ILE A 117 -5.08 11.21 14.43
N ALA A 118 -5.07 12.32 15.16
CA ALA A 118 -3.96 13.26 15.11
C ALA A 118 -2.74 12.44 15.47
N VAL A 119 -1.95 12.02 14.47
CA VAL A 119 -0.59 11.60 14.71
C VAL A 119 0.03 12.87 15.28
N PRO A 120 0.39 12.90 16.58
CA PRO A 120 1.06 14.07 17.12
C PRO A 120 2.24 14.35 16.19
N LEU A 121 2.59 15.62 15.97
CA LEU A 121 3.93 15.93 15.45
C LEU A 121 4.89 15.26 16.44
N GLN A 122 5.33 14.04 16.11
CA GLN A 122 6.25 13.29 16.93
C GLN A 122 7.45 14.20 17.06
N ALA A 123 7.85 14.49 18.30
CA ALA A 123 9.21 14.91 18.53
C ALA A 123 10.07 13.84 17.86
N PHE A 124 10.69 14.17 16.73
CA PHE A 124 11.57 13.24 16.04
C PHE A 124 12.72 12.98 17.01
N GLU A 125 12.72 11.82 17.66
CA GLU A 125 13.89 11.41 18.39
C GLU A 125 15.01 11.28 17.35
N GLY A 126 16.17 11.91 17.60
CA GLY A 126 17.29 11.88 16.66
C GLY A 126 17.82 10.46 16.37
N SER A 127 17.32 9.46 17.08
CA SER A 127 17.57 8.05 16.82
C SER A 127 16.39 7.19 17.27
N HIS A 128 15.93 6.29 16.40
CA HIS A 128 15.03 5.20 16.77
C HIS A 128 15.70 3.86 16.43
N LYS A 129 15.59 2.89 17.34
CA LYS A 129 16.08 1.53 17.07
C LYS A 129 15.04 0.80 16.21
N ALA A 130 15.35 0.60 14.93
CA ALA A 130 14.59 -0.31 14.08
C ALA A 130 14.82 -1.77 14.51
N VAL A 131 13.75 -2.50 14.85
CA VAL A 131 13.82 -3.89 15.28
C VAL A 131 13.23 -4.79 14.19
N ALA A 132 14.07 -5.62 13.58
CA ALA A 132 13.62 -6.67 12.66
C ALA A 132 13.00 -7.84 13.46
N SER A 133 11.76 -8.20 13.12
CA SER A 133 11.00 -9.28 13.78
C SER A 133 11.47 -10.68 13.38
N HIS A 134 12.02 -10.87 12.17
CA HIS A 134 12.47 -12.19 11.67
C HIS A 134 13.95 -12.17 11.25
N LYS A 135 14.80 -11.77 12.18
CA LYS A 135 16.25 -11.71 11.97
C LYS A 135 16.90 -13.09 11.91
N LEU A 136 17.93 -13.21 11.07
CA LEU A 136 18.88 -14.32 11.14
C LEU A 136 19.66 -14.25 12.47
N HIS A 137 20.00 -15.43 13.02
CA HIS A 137 20.89 -15.50 14.18
C HIS A 137 22.31 -15.05 13.80
N ALA A 138 23.08 -14.58 14.78
CA ALA A 138 24.44 -14.08 14.54
C ALA A 138 25.34 -15.11 13.81
N HIS A 139 25.20 -16.39 14.14
CA HIS A 139 25.95 -17.48 13.50
C HIS A 139 25.54 -17.73 12.03
N GLN A 140 24.29 -17.39 11.66
CA GLN A 140 23.78 -17.51 10.29
C GLN A 140 24.24 -16.36 9.38
N LEU A 141 24.59 -15.21 9.95
CA LEU A 141 24.92 -14.01 9.16
C LEU A 141 26.16 -14.18 8.26
N ASN A 142 27.17 -14.91 8.72
CA ASN A 142 28.37 -15.15 7.91
C ASN A 142 28.06 -16.07 6.73
N ALA A 143 27.39 -17.20 6.99
CA ALA A 143 26.95 -18.14 5.95
C ALA A 143 25.96 -17.47 4.96
N TYR A 144 25.07 -16.60 5.44
CA TYR A 144 24.20 -15.78 4.59
C TYR A 144 25.01 -14.89 3.64
N ARG A 145 26.00 -14.14 4.16
CA ARG A 145 26.84 -13.25 3.36
C ARG A 145 27.64 -14.01 2.31
N GLU A 146 28.17 -15.18 2.69
CA GLU A 146 28.89 -16.06 1.76
C GLU A 146 27.97 -16.58 0.66
N LEU A 147 26.81 -17.12 1.04
CA LEU A 147 25.80 -17.60 0.09
C LEU A 147 25.36 -16.48 -0.85
N ARG A 148 24.99 -15.31 -0.32
CA ARG A 148 24.52 -14.16 -1.10
C ARG A 148 25.57 -13.69 -2.11
N ARG A 149 26.86 -13.69 -1.75
CA ARG A 149 27.97 -13.33 -2.64
C ARG A 149 28.26 -14.39 -3.70
N ALA A 150 27.98 -15.66 -3.40
CA ALA A 150 28.14 -16.76 -4.34
C ALA A 150 27.02 -16.73 -5.39
N ILE A 151 25.75 -16.66 -4.96
CA ILE A 151 24.58 -16.67 -5.85
C ILE A 151 24.44 -15.40 -6.70
N ALA A 152 25.07 -14.29 -6.30
CA ALA A 152 25.07 -13.05 -7.07
C ALA A 152 25.90 -13.11 -8.37
N ARG A 153 26.68 -14.18 -8.58
CA ARG A 153 27.58 -14.34 -9.74
C ARG A 153 27.17 -15.56 -10.56
N PRO A 154 26.10 -15.47 -11.38
CA PRO A 154 25.71 -16.55 -12.27
C PRO A 154 26.74 -16.74 -13.40
N PRO A 155 26.85 -17.95 -13.98
CA PRO A 155 26.21 -19.19 -13.54
C PRO A 155 26.95 -19.78 -12.32
N CYS A 156 26.20 -20.22 -11.31
CA CYS A 156 26.78 -20.86 -10.12
C CYS A 156 25.85 -21.94 -9.54
N SER A 157 26.44 -22.95 -8.91
CA SER A 157 25.72 -23.94 -8.09
C SER A 157 26.35 -24.00 -6.70
N VAL A 158 25.55 -23.84 -5.66
CA VAL A 158 26.03 -23.78 -4.27
C VAL A 158 25.34 -24.86 -3.45
N LEU A 159 26.13 -25.69 -2.77
CA LEU A 159 25.62 -26.64 -1.78
C LEU A 159 25.74 -26.05 -0.38
N VAL A 160 24.60 -25.83 0.27
CA VAL A 160 24.56 -25.37 1.67
C VAL A 160 24.48 -26.58 2.60
N HIS A 161 25.56 -26.84 3.33
CA HIS A 161 25.62 -27.87 4.37
C HIS A 161 25.53 -27.22 5.76
N MET A 162 24.49 -27.57 6.51
CA MET A 162 24.24 -27.08 7.87
C MET A 162 23.64 -28.20 8.72
N PRO A 163 23.90 -28.25 10.04
CA PRO A 163 23.26 -29.20 10.92
C PRO A 163 21.74 -28.97 11.00
N PHE A 164 20.98 -30.04 11.23
CA PHE A 164 19.53 -29.97 11.41
C PHE A 164 19.15 -28.97 12.52
N GLY A 165 18.06 -28.23 12.30
CA GLY A 165 17.59 -27.22 13.25
C GLY A 165 18.40 -25.92 13.28
N ALA A 166 19.50 -25.79 12.52
CA ALA A 166 20.29 -24.55 12.45
C ALA A 166 19.66 -23.45 11.56
N GLY A 167 18.39 -23.61 11.17
CA GLY A 167 17.64 -22.63 10.37
C GLY A 167 18.13 -22.46 8.93
N LYS A 168 18.56 -23.56 8.28
CA LYS A 168 18.99 -23.57 6.87
C LYS A 168 17.93 -22.99 5.93
N LEU A 169 16.67 -23.37 6.12
CA LEU A 169 15.54 -22.89 5.32
C LEU A 169 15.48 -21.36 5.33
N ARG A 170 15.46 -20.73 6.51
CA ARG A 170 15.46 -19.27 6.67
C ARG A 170 16.67 -18.59 6.06
N LEU A 171 17.86 -19.17 6.22
CA LEU A 171 19.09 -18.63 5.64
C LEU A 171 19.03 -18.60 4.10
N VAL A 172 18.63 -19.72 3.50
CA VAL A 172 18.55 -19.85 2.03
C VAL A 172 17.41 -18.99 1.47
N ALA A 173 16.24 -18.99 2.12
CA ALA A 173 15.11 -18.14 1.75
C ALA A 173 15.49 -16.66 1.77
N THR A 174 16.12 -16.19 2.85
CA THR A 174 16.63 -14.81 2.96
C THR A 174 17.60 -14.48 1.82
N ALA A 175 18.56 -15.36 1.53
CA ALA A 175 19.57 -15.10 0.49
C ALA A 175 18.96 -15.06 -0.92
N ALA A 176 18.08 -16.00 -1.25
CA ALA A 176 17.40 -16.06 -2.53
C ALA A 176 16.48 -14.85 -2.73
N LEU A 177 15.67 -14.52 -1.72
CA LEU A 177 14.73 -13.39 -1.80
C LEU A 177 15.43 -12.03 -1.80
N ASP A 178 16.56 -11.86 -1.10
CA ASP A 178 17.36 -10.63 -1.19
C ASP A 178 18.04 -10.48 -2.57
N LEU A 179 18.31 -11.58 -3.28
CA LEU A 179 18.73 -11.50 -4.70
C LEU A 179 17.54 -11.09 -5.58
N TYR A 180 16.41 -11.77 -5.45
CA TYR A 180 15.20 -11.51 -6.24
C TYR A 180 14.64 -10.10 -6.08
N ARG A 181 14.80 -9.50 -4.91
CA ARG A 181 14.41 -8.11 -4.63
C ARG A 181 14.96 -7.08 -5.62
N SER A 182 16.12 -7.37 -6.22
CA SER A 182 16.78 -6.53 -7.23
C SER A 182 16.62 -7.04 -8.67
N GLU A 183 15.95 -8.17 -8.89
CA GLU A 183 15.74 -8.73 -10.22
C GLU A 183 14.59 -8.03 -10.97
N ALA A 184 14.63 -8.11 -12.30
CA ALA A 184 13.57 -7.59 -13.16
C ALA A 184 12.23 -8.26 -12.86
N ASP A 185 11.12 -7.52 -13.04
CA ASP A 185 9.79 -7.95 -12.58
C ASP A 185 9.24 -9.20 -13.26
N HIS A 186 9.80 -9.61 -14.40
CA HIS A 186 9.41 -10.85 -15.09
C HIS A 186 10.19 -12.08 -14.61
N ARG A 187 11.25 -11.90 -13.80
CA ARG A 187 12.05 -13.00 -13.27
C ARG A 187 11.31 -13.71 -12.15
N SER A 188 11.72 -14.95 -11.88
CA SER A 188 11.02 -15.82 -10.93
C SER A 188 11.99 -16.57 -10.03
N ILE A 189 11.54 -16.93 -8.83
CA ILE A 189 12.22 -17.91 -7.98
C ILE A 189 11.43 -19.21 -7.98
N VAL A 190 12.13 -20.33 -8.09
CA VAL A 190 11.55 -21.66 -7.95
C VAL A 190 12.17 -22.38 -6.76
N TRP A 191 11.32 -22.84 -5.86
CA TRP A 191 11.69 -23.67 -4.72
C TRP A 191 11.14 -25.08 -4.91
N LEU A 192 12.04 -26.05 -5.04
CA LEU A 192 11.73 -27.45 -5.28
C LEU A 192 11.93 -28.23 -3.98
N ALA A 193 10.86 -28.83 -3.47
CA ALA A 193 10.92 -29.66 -2.27
C ALA A 193 10.17 -30.99 -2.49
N PRO A 194 10.58 -32.09 -1.84
CA PRO A 194 9.89 -33.35 -1.96
C PRO A 194 8.68 -33.41 -1.01
N GLY A 195 7.49 -33.56 -1.58
CA GLY A 195 6.25 -33.77 -0.82
C GLY A 195 5.66 -32.52 -0.17
N ALA A 196 4.36 -32.59 0.13
CA ALA A 196 3.55 -31.44 0.55
C ALA A 196 3.99 -30.80 1.88
N ALA A 197 4.48 -31.59 2.84
CA ALA A 197 4.89 -31.06 4.15
C ALA A 197 6.09 -30.12 4.06
N MET A 198 7.14 -30.52 3.31
CA MET A 198 8.32 -29.67 3.10
C MET A 198 8.00 -28.47 2.21
N CYS A 199 7.10 -28.63 1.25
CA CYS A 199 6.62 -27.52 0.43
C CYS A 199 5.88 -26.48 1.28
N GLU A 200 4.99 -26.89 2.19
CA GLU A 200 4.27 -25.96 3.06
C GLU A 200 5.22 -25.20 3.99
N GLU A 201 6.21 -25.88 4.56
CA GLU A 201 7.24 -25.23 5.39
C GLU A 201 8.00 -24.15 4.60
N ALA A 202 8.42 -24.47 3.38
CA ALA A 202 9.09 -23.52 2.50
C ALA A 202 8.18 -22.35 2.10
N PHE A 203 6.93 -22.62 1.77
CA PHE A 203 5.96 -21.59 1.39
C PHE A 203 5.76 -20.56 2.51
N LEU A 204 5.55 -21.02 3.75
CA LEU A 204 5.35 -20.16 4.90
C LEU A 204 6.59 -19.30 5.19
N GLU A 205 7.78 -19.91 5.12
CA GLU A 205 9.03 -19.17 5.36
C GLU A 205 9.32 -18.15 4.25
N LEU A 206 9.12 -18.50 2.97
CA LEU A 206 9.29 -17.55 1.85
C LEU A 206 8.31 -16.37 1.96
N HIS A 207 7.06 -16.63 2.33
CA HIS A 207 6.06 -15.60 2.56
C HIS A 207 6.48 -14.65 3.69
N GLU A 208 6.93 -15.20 4.83
CA GLU A 208 7.35 -14.38 5.97
C GLU A 208 8.59 -13.53 5.65
N VAL A 209 9.57 -14.11 4.94
CA VAL A 209 10.78 -13.40 4.54
C VAL A 209 10.47 -12.29 3.53
N TRP A 210 9.64 -12.57 2.50
CA TRP A 210 9.28 -11.55 1.51
C TRP A 210 8.48 -10.41 2.12
N ARG A 211 7.57 -10.70 3.07
CA ARG A 211 6.82 -9.67 3.80
C ARG A 211 7.72 -8.64 4.48
N GLN A 212 8.94 -9.01 4.84
CA GLN A 212 9.89 -8.14 5.54
C GLN A 212 10.92 -7.49 4.63
N LEU A 213 11.37 -8.20 3.61
CA LEU A 213 12.43 -7.74 2.71
C LEU A 213 11.90 -7.11 1.42
N GLY A 214 10.68 -7.48 1.00
CA GLY A 214 10.16 -7.24 -0.34
C GLY A 214 10.22 -5.77 -0.78
N SER A 215 10.62 -5.56 -2.03
CA SER A 215 10.62 -4.25 -2.71
C SER A 215 9.35 -3.98 -3.51
N ARG A 216 8.57 -5.03 -3.77
CA ARG A 216 7.33 -5.02 -4.55
C ARG A 216 6.35 -6.08 -4.04
N ASP A 217 5.10 -5.95 -4.44
CA ASP A 217 4.14 -7.04 -4.30
C ASP A 217 4.60 -8.21 -5.18
N ALA A 218 4.61 -9.41 -4.61
CA ALA A 218 4.97 -10.62 -5.33
C ALA A 218 3.97 -11.72 -5.03
N THR A 219 3.57 -12.45 -6.07
CA THR A 219 2.73 -13.64 -5.92
C THR A 219 3.61 -14.82 -5.52
N ILE A 220 3.24 -15.51 -4.44
CA ILE A 220 3.86 -16.78 -4.05
C ILE A 220 2.89 -17.91 -4.39
N LEU A 221 3.27 -18.79 -5.30
CA LEU A 221 2.44 -19.87 -5.82
C LEU A 221 2.71 -21.18 -5.07
N ARG A 222 1.62 -21.88 -4.75
CA ARG A 222 1.63 -23.26 -4.23
C ARG A 222 1.38 -24.20 -5.40
N LEU A 223 2.39 -24.94 -5.83
CA LEU A 223 2.29 -25.94 -6.90
C LEU A 223 2.54 -27.34 -6.32
N TYR A 224 1.83 -27.65 -5.23
CA TYR A 224 1.88 -28.90 -4.48
C TYR A 224 0.52 -29.19 -3.81
N GLY A 225 0.34 -30.40 -3.28
CA GLY A 225 -0.89 -30.78 -2.56
C GLY A 225 -2.10 -30.87 -3.49
N ASP A 226 -3.16 -30.10 -3.24
CA ASP A 226 -4.33 -30.06 -4.11
C ASP A 226 -4.22 -28.99 -5.21
N HIS A 227 -3.06 -28.33 -5.30
CA HIS A 227 -2.78 -27.32 -6.31
C HIS A 227 -1.93 -27.93 -7.44
N PRO A 228 -2.50 -28.10 -8.66
CA PRO A 228 -1.79 -28.76 -9.75
C PRO A 228 -0.66 -27.89 -10.30
N ALA A 229 0.43 -28.51 -10.75
CA ALA A 229 1.56 -27.85 -11.42
C ALA A 229 1.23 -27.33 -12.84
N ARG A 230 -0.07 -27.12 -13.17
CA ARG A 230 -0.50 -26.63 -14.48
C ARG A 230 -0.27 -25.13 -14.69
N ASP A 231 0.03 -24.39 -13.62
CA ASP A 231 0.28 -22.94 -13.67
C ASP A 231 1.78 -22.58 -13.83
N LEU A 232 2.61 -23.55 -14.24
CA LEU A 232 4.05 -23.31 -14.48
C LEU A 232 4.30 -22.29 -15.60
N ASP A 233 3.39 -22.22 -16.56
CA ASP A 233 3.34 -21.26 -17.68
C ASP A 233 3.11 -19.80 -17.23
N LYS A 234 2.59 -19.58 -16.02
CA LYS A 234 2.29 -18.24 -15.46
C LYS A 234 3.36 -17.75 -14.50
N LEU A 235 4.57 -18.32 -14.54
CA LEU A 235 5.56 -18.06 -13.50
C LEU A 235 6.27 -16.72 -13.59
N GLY A 236 6.14 -15.97 -14.68
CA GLY A 236 6.78 -14.66 -14.84
C GLY A 236 6.44 -13.71 -13.69
N GLY A 237 7.46 -13.30 -12.93
CA GLY A 237 7.31 -12.37 -11.80
C GLY A 237 6.80 -12.97 -10.49
N ALA A 238 6.80 -14.30 -10.37
CA ALA A 238 6.33 -15.02 -9.19
C ALA A 238 7.44 -15.76 -8.44
N ILE A 239 7.17 -16.07 -7.18
CA ILE A 239 7.92 -17.04 -6.38
C ILE A 239 7.07 -18.31 -6.36
N ALA A 240 7.63 -19.47 -6.68
CA ALA A 240 6.87 -20.72 -6.68
C ALA A 240 7.50 -21.78 -5.80
N VAL A 241 6.65 -22.50 -5.09
CA VAL A 241 7.02 -23.71 -4.37
C VAL A 241 6.40 -24.89 -5.07
N VAL A 242 7.21 -25.85 -5.48
CA VAL A 242 6.82 -26.96 -6.34
C VAL A 242 7.23 -28.29 -5.71
N ASP A 243 6.29 -29.24 -5.69
CA ASP A 243 6.60 -30.62 -5.31
C ASP A 243 7.35 -31.30 -6.46
N ILE A 244 8.67 -31.48 -6.28
CA ILE A 244 9.53 -32.05 -7.33
C ILE A 244 9.10 -33.47 -7.73
N LEU A 245 8.46 -34.21 -6.81
CA LEU A 245 8.01 -35.58 -7.06
C LEU A 245 6.81 -35.65 -8.03
N ARG A 246 6.16 -34.50 -8.28
CA ARG A 246 5.04 -34.38 -9.22
C ARG A 246 5.45 -33.85 -10.59
N LEU A 247 6.71 -33.48 -10.75
CA LEU A 247 7.24 -33.00 -12.03
C LEU A 247 7.68 -34.17 -12.89
N SER A 248 7.28 -34.14 -14.16
CA SER A 248 7.81 -35.03 -15.19
C SER A 248 8.91 -34.30 -15.95
N LYS A 249 10.02 -34.97 -16.25
CA LYS A 249 11.10 -34.41 -17.09
C LYS A 249 10.62 -33.99 -18.50
N ASP A 250 9.59 -34.67 -19.01
CA ASP A 250 9.06 -34.44 -20.35
C ASP A 250 7.98 -33.33 -20.37
N ASP A 251 7.80 -32.61 -19.25
CA ASP A 251 6.84 -31.51 -19.15
C ASP A 251 7.37 -30.27 -19.90
N PRO A 252 6.73 -29.82 -20.99
CA PRO A 252 7.18 -28.65 -21.73
C PRO A 252 7.24 -27.38 -20.87
N ALA A 253 6.45 -27.30 -19.79
CA ALA A 253 6.43 -26.15 -18.91
C ALA A 253 7.74 -25.98 -18.09
N LEU A 254 8.57 -27.03 -17.98
CA LEU A 254 9.91 -26.93 -17.36
C LEU A 254 10.87 -26.04 -18.16
N MET A 255 10.76 -26.04 -19.49
CA MET A 255 11.60 -25.19 -20.35
C MET A 255 11.21 -23.72 -20.21
N ASP A 256 9.90 -23.45 -20.25
CA ASP A 256 9.36 -22.10 -20.04
C ASP A 256 9.73 -21.57 -18.65
N LEU A 257 9.63 -22.43 -17.63
CA LEU A 257 10.07 -22.14 -16.28
C LEU A 257 11.54 -21.74 -16.20
N GLY A 258 12.43 -22.48 -16.86
CA GLY A 258 13.86 -22.19 -16.89
C GLY A 258 14.18 -20.81 -17.46
N SER A 259 13.42 -20.36 -18.47
CA SER A 259 13.66 -19.07 -19.15
C SER A 259 13.43 -17.84 -18.25
N VAL A 260 12.46 -17.92 -17.33
CA VAL A 260 12.09 -16.84 -16.41
C VAL A 260 12.75 -16.96 -15.04
N THR A 261 13.25 -18.15 -14.68
CA THR A 261 13.82 -18.40 -13.36
C THR A 261 15.20 -17.74 -13.19
N SER A 262 15.35 -16.89 -12.18
CA SER A 262 16.64 -16.32 -11.76
C SER A 262 17.36 -17.21 -10.75
N VAL A 263 16.60 -17.91 -9.89
CA VAL A 263 17.15 -18.83 -8.87
C VAL A 263 16.25 -20.05 -8.73
N ALA A 264 16.85 -21.23 -8.85
CA ALA A 264 16.24 -22.50 -8.47
C ALA A 264 16.87 -23.01 -7.16
N VAL A 265 16.04 -23.34 -6.18
CA VAL A 265 16.46 -23.90 -4.89
C VAL A 265 15.97 -25.33 -4.78
N LEU A 266 16.86 -26.28 -4.52
CA LEU A 266 16.54 -27.65 -4.18
C LEU A 266 16.62 -27.81 -2.66
N ALA A 267 15.48 -28.07 -2.01
CA ALA A 267 15.38 -28.15 -0.55
C ALA A 267 16.23 -29.30 0.03
N ASP A 268 16.28 -30.42 -0.69
CA ASP A 268 17.06 -31.59 -0.36
C ASP A 268 18.11 -31.88 -1.44
N ALA A 269 19.34 -32.21 -1.03
CA ALA A 269 20.39 -32.65 -1.94
C ALA A 269 20.03 -33.99 -2.62
N GLU A 270 19.22 -34.85 -2.00
CA GLU A 270 18.72 -36.07 -2.63
C GLU A 270 17.83 -35.77 -3.85
N SER A 271 17.21 -34.58 -3.90
CA SER A 271 16.43 -34.13 -5.05
C SER A 271 17.27 -33.97 -6.32
N LEU A 272 18.61 -33.89 -6.21
CA LEU A 272 19.52 -33.90 -7.38
C LEU A 272 19.54 -35.25 -8.10
N THR A 273 19.12 -36.33 -7.45
CA THR A 273 19.03 -37.66 -8.06
C THR A 273 17.73 -37.87 -8.82
N HIS A 274 16.73 -37.01 -8.60
CA HIS A 274 15.50 -36.99 -9.39
C HIS A 274 15.79 -36.56 -10.83
N PRO A 275 15.17 -37.18 -11.87
CA PRO A 275 15.44 -36.83 -13.27
C PRO A 275 15.37 -35.32 -13.58
N VAL A 276 14.35 -34.64 -13.05
CA VAL A 276 14.18 -33.18 -13.18
C VAL A 276 15.30 -32.41 -12.46
N GLY A 277 15.70 -32.85 -11.27
CA GLY A 277 16.79 -32.20 -10.52
C GLY A 277 18.15 -32.37 -11.20
N ALA A 278 18.39 -33.51 -11.84
CA ALA A 278 19.59 -33.77 -12.62
C ALA A 278 19.68 -32.88 -13.87
N GLU A 279 18.56 -32.65 -14.57
CA GLU A 279 18.49 -31.75 -15.74
C GLU A 279 18.70 -30.28 -15.36
N ILE A 280 18.12 -29.81 -14.25
CA ILE A 280 18.34 -28.43 -13.76
C ILE A 280 19.82 -28.18 -13.49
N ARG A 281 20.57 -29.19 -13.04
CA ARG A 281 22.03 -29.10 -12.85
C ARG A 281 22.79 -29.05 -14.18
N GLN A 282 22.24 -29.64 -15.24
CA GLN A 282 22.87 -29.77 -16.56
C GLN A 282 22.50 -28.63 -17.52
N CYS A 283 21.60 -27.71 -17.13
CA CYS A 283 21.19 -26.61 -17.98
C CYS A 283 22.44 -25.83 -18.48
N PRO A 284 22.61 -25.67 -19.80
CA PRO A 284 23.90 -25.31 -20.37
C PRO A 284 24.31 -23.89 -19.99
N THR A 285 25.60 -23.75 -19.76
CA THR A 285 26.34 -22.51 -19.99
C THR A 285 26.33 -22.25 -21.49
N ASP A 286 25.28 -21.61 -22.01
CA ASP A 286 25.33 -21.13 -23.39
C ASP A 286 26.23 -19.91 -23.45
N SER A 287 27.37 -20.14 -24.08
CA SER A 287 28.31 -19.21 -24.70
C SER A 287 27.66 -18.30 -25.74
#